data_AF-A0A7X9KGH6-F1
#
_entry.id   AF-A0A7X9KGH6-F1
#
_cell.length_a   1.000
_cell.length_b   1.000
_cell.length_c   1.000
_cell.angle_alpha   90.00
_cell.angle_beta   90.00
_cell.angle_gamma   90.00
#
_symmetry.space_group_name_H-M   'P 1'
#
loop_
_entity.id
_entity.type
_entity.pdbx_description
1 polymer ?
#
loop_
_entity_poly.entity_id
_entity_poly.type
_entity_poly.pdbx_seq_one_letter_code
_entity_poly.pdbx_strand_id
1 'polypeptide(L)'
;MTQTGAPALPDGLVVVVKRECETCTMVAPLLGEFATVVYTQDDPTFPDPTATLDSDLSFSWHHDIETVPTLIRVTGGVEVDRTVGWVRD
;
A
#
# COMPACT_ATOMS: atom_id res chain seq x y z
N MET A 1 7.49 -3.84 -14.53
CA MET A 1 7.48 -5.17 -15.18
C MET A 1 7.17 -6.16 -14.08
N THR A 2 6.05 -6.87 -14.11
CA THR A 2 5.68 -7.73 -12.97
C THR A 2 6.68 -8.88 -12.85
N GLN A 3 7.43 -8.94 -11.74
CA GLN A 3 8.42 -9.99 -11.51
C GLN A 3 7.74 -11.35 -11.31
N THR A 4 8.35 -12.41 -11.87
CA THR A 4 7.87 -13.79 -11.74
C THR A 4 7.82 -14.19 -10.26
N GLY A 5 6.63 -14.54 -9.76
CA GLY A 5 6.41 -14.94 -8.37
C GLY A 5 5.87 -13.84 -7.44
N ALA A 6 5.56 -12.65 -7.98
CA ALA A 6 4.92 -11.59 -7.21
C ALA A 6 3.60 -12.07 -6.55
N PRO A 7 3.34 -11.65 -5.30
CA PRO A 7 2.02 -11.78 -4.70
C PRO A 7 0.92 -11.23 -5.60
N ALA A 8 -0.27 -11.81 -5.57
CA ALA A 8 -1.38 -11.31 -6.36
C ALA A 8 -1.84 -9.95 -5.83
N LEU A 9 -2.08 -8.99 -6.74
CA LEU A 9 -2.75 -7.74 -6.39
C LEU A 9 -4.26 -7.99 -6.31
N PRO A 10 -4.92 -7.76 -5.15
CA PRO A 10 -6.37 -7.84 -5.07
C PRO A 10 -7.02 -6.69 -5.84
N ASP A 11 -8.17 -6.97 -6.47
CA ASP A 11 -8.93 -5.96 -7.20
C ASP A 11 -9.42 -4.83 -6.27
N GLY A 12 -9.45 -3.60 -6.80
CA GLY A 12 -9.90 -2.42 -6.06
C GLY A 12 -8.75 -1.48 -5.69
N LEU A 13 -8.79 -0.94 -4.47
CA LEU A 13 -7.78 -0.01 -3.97
C LEU A 13 -6.83 -0.74 -3.02
N VAL A 14 -5.54 -0.75 -3.36
CA VAL A 14 -4.48 -1.31 -2.52
C VAL A 14 -3.63 -0.16 -1.99
N VAL A 15 -3.40 -0.13 -0.68
CA VAL A 15 -2.67 0.95 -0.02
C VAL A 15 -1.50 0.37 0.73
N VAL A 16 -0.30 0.91 0.52
CA VAL A 16 0.90 0.57 1.29
C VAL A 16 1.28 1.77 2.15
N VAL A 17 1.39 1.55 3.46
CA VAL A 17 1.71 2.57 4.46
C VAL A 17 2.76 2.07 5.44
N LYS A 18 3.24 2.97 6.29
CA LYS A 18 4.02 2.62 7.49
C LYS A 18 3.74 3.62 8.61
N ARG A 19 3.84 3.19 9.86
CA ARG A 19 3.60 4.00 11.06
C ARG A 19 4.61 5.12 11.22
N GLU A 20 5.88 4.88 10.89
CA GLU A 20 6.96 5.88 10.98
C GLU A 20 6.90 6.97 9.88
N CYS A 21 5.88 6.98 9.04
CA CYS A 21 5.68 7.94 7.95
C CYS A 21 4.61 8.97 8.31
N GLU A 22 4.99 10.25 8.38
CA GLU A 22 4.07 11.34 8.74
C GLU A 22 2.88 11.45 7.78
N THR A 23 3.13 11.40 6.47
CA THR A 23 2.05 11.43 5.47
C THR A 23 1.11 10.24 5.59
N CYS A 24 1.63 9.07 5.93
CA CYS A 24 0.85 7.87 6.18
C CYS A 24 -0.06 8.04 7.40
N THR A 25 0.47 8.65 8.48
CA THR A 25 -0.31 8.98 9.67
C THR A 25 -1.41 10.00 9.37
N MET A 26 -1.14 10.99 8.50
CA MET A 26 -2.13 11.98 8.08
C MET A 26 -3.30 11.36 7.31
N VAL A 27 -3.02 10.39 6.41
CA VAL A 27 -4.08 9.78 5.58
C VAL A 27 -4.76 8.57 6.24
N ALA A 28 -4.14 7.96 7.27
CA ALA A 28 -4.65 6.76 7.93
C ALA A 28 -6.13 6.82 8.34
N PRO A 29 -6.65 7.92 8.93
CA PRO A 29 -8.07 8.00 9.29
C PRO A 29 -9.02 7.90 8.09
N LEU A 30 -8.58 8.30 6.89
CA LEU A 30 -9.39 8.28 5.67
C LEU A 30 -9.43 6.90 5.03
N LEU A 31 -8.43 6.04 5.28
CA LEU A 31 -8.36 4.72 4.65
C LEU A 31 -9.56 3.85 5.05
N GLY A 32 -10.03 3.96 6.30
CA GLY A 32 -11.22 3.27 6.78
C GLY A 32 -12.55 3.73 6.16
N GLU A 33 -12.56 4.84 5.42
CA GLU A 33 -13.76 5.34 4.72
C GLU A 33 -13.94 4.71 3.33
N PHE A 34 -12.92 4.00 2.82
CA PHE A 34 -12.93 3.38 1.50
C PHE A 34 -12.77 1.86 1.62
N ALA A 35 -13.22 1.12 0.61
CA ALA A 35 -12.94 -0.30 0.49
C ALA A 35 -11.48 -0.51 0.01
N THR A 36 -10.53 -0.35 0.93
CA THR A 36 -9.09 -0.52 0.67
C THR A 36 -8.56 -1.81 1.26
N VAL A 37 -7.66 -2.47 0.54
CA VAL A 37 -6.76 -3.49 1.11
C VAL A 37 -5.48 -2.78 1.55
N VAL A 38 -5.14 -2.87 2.83
CA VAL A 38 -4.02 -2.14 3.41
C VAL A 38 -2.86 -3.07 3.74
N TYR A 39 -1.66 -2.67 3.32
CA TYR A 39 -0.38 -3.24 3.73
C TYR A 39 0.38 -2.23 4.59
N THR A 40 1.01 -2.70 5.66
CA THR A 40 1.81 -1.88 6.59
C THR A 40 3.23 -2.43 6.67
N GLN A 41 4.26 -1.57 6.57
CA GLN A 41 5.66 -2.03 6.50
C GLN A 41 6.32 -2.24 7.88
N ASP A 42 5.75 -1.75 8.97
CA ASP A 42 6.45 -1.67 10.27
C ASP A 42 5.59 -2.05 11.48
N ASP A 43 4.32 -1.64 11.54
CA ASP A 43 3.44 -1.85 12.68
C ASP A 43 2.17 -2.62 12.25
N PRO A 44 1.95 -3.86 12.73
CA PRO A 44 0.80 -4.68 12.36
C PRO A 44 -0.54 -4.16 12.90
N THR A 45 -0.53 -3.15 13.77
CA THR A 45 -1.73 -2.50 14.29
C THR A 45 -2.08 -1.19 13.57
N PHE A 46 -1.22 -0.75 12.65
CA PHE A 46 -1.40 0.46 11.86
C PHE A 46 -1.83 0.15 10.42
N PRO A 47 -2.72 0.94 9.79
CA PRO A 47 -3.54 2.01 10.39
C PRO A 47 -4.67 1.46 11.26
N ASP A 48 -4.99 0.18 11.10
CA ASP A 48 -5.92 -0.59 11.92
C ASP A 48 -5.52 -2.09 11.88
N PRO A 49 -6.07 -2.95 12.77
CA PRO A 49 -5.68 -4.35 12.90
C PRO A 49 -5.99 -5.26 11.70
N THR A 50 -6.70 -4.78 10.67
CA THR A 50 -7.00 -5.54 9.45
C THR A 50 -5.90 -5.43 8.40
N ALA A 51 -4.91 -4.55 8.61
CA ALA A 51 -3.78 -4.39 7.71
C ALA A 51 -2.89 -5.64 7.66
N THR A 52 -2.38 -5.94 6.46
CA THR A 52 -1.41 -7.02 6.25
C THR A 52 0.00 -6.50 6.49
N LEU A 53 0.77 -7.16 7.36
CA LEU A 53 2.16 -6.77 7.63
C LEU A 53 3.09 -7.19 6.48
N ASP A 54 3.85 -6.22 5.96
CA ASP A 54 4.90 -6.35 4.95
C ASP A 54 6.28 -6.00 5.56
N SER A 55 6.62 -6.64 6.69
CA SER A 55 7.80 -6.28 7.49
C SER A 55 9.14 -6.58 6.82
N ASP A 56 9.16 -7.52 5.89
CA ASP A 56 10.36 -7.86 5.09
C ASP A 56 10.41 -7.13 3.75
N LEU A 57 9.43 -6.25 3.49
CA LEU A 57 9.26 -5.47 2.26
C LEU A 57 9.07 -6.33 1.01
N SER A 58 8.77 -7.62 1.13
CA SER A 58 8.60 -8.50 -0.03
C SER A 58 7.44 -8.05 -0.92
N PHE A 59 6.29 -7.67 -0.35
CA PHE A 59 5.16 -7.18 -1.13
C PHE A 59 5.55 -5.86 -1.82
N SER A 60 6.10 -4.92 -1.06
CA SER A 60 6.57 -3.63 -1.57
C SER A 60 7.55 -3.79 -2.73
N TRP A 61 8.54 -4.68 -2.59
CA TRP A 61 9.55 -4.95 -3.61
C TRP A 61 8.96 -5.56 -4.89
N HIS A 62 8.05 -6.54 -4.77
CA HIS A 62 7.42 -7.16 -5.94
C HIS A 62 6.51 -6.21 -6.73
N HIS A 63 6.01 -5.15 -6.09
CA HIS A 63 5.08 -4.19 -6.67
C HIS A 63 5.72 -2.81 -6.93
N ASP A 64 7.05 -2.73 -6.95
CA ASP A 64 7.82 -1.52 -7.23
C ASP A 64 7.39 -0.34 -6.31
N ILE A 65 7.24 -0.59 -5.00
CA ILE A 65 6.84 0.40 -3.99
C ILE A 65 8.09 0.98 -3.31
N GLU A 66 8.54 2.11 -3.83
CA GLU A 66 9.72 2.83 -3.34
C GLU A 66 9.39 3.91 -2.30
N THR A 67 8.12 4.30 -2.18
CA THR A 67 7.69 5.41 -1.32
C THR A 67 6.34 5.10 -0.70
N VAL A 68 6.13 5.54 0.54
CA VAL A 68 4.85 5.44 1.24
C VAL A 68 4.37 6.82 1.70
N PRO A 69 3.05 7.07 1.71
CA PRO A 69 2.00 6.13 1.30
C PRO A 69 1.95 5.97 -0.23
N THR A 70 1.67 4.76 -0.69
CA THR A 70 1.32 4.49 -2.10
C THR A 70 -0.09 3.93 -2.16
N LEU A 71 -0.93 4.50 -3.03
CA LEU A 71 -2.26 4.00 -3.36
C LEU A 71 -2.24 3.49 -4.80
N ILE A 72 -2.64 2.24 -4.99
CA ILE A 72 -2.71 1.54 -6.27
C ILE A 72 -4.17 1.25 -6.60
N ARG A 73 -4.58 1.56 -7.83
CA ARG A 73 -5.86 1.08 -8.38
C ARG A 73 -5.61 -0.17 -9.20
N VAL A 74 -6.32 -1.24 -8.87
CA VAL A 74 -6.19 -2.56 -9.48
C VAL A 74 -7.50 -2.94 -10.17
N THR A 75 -7.40 -3.49 -11.38
CA THR A 75 -8.54 -3.99 -12.15
C THR A 75 -8.16 -5.28 -12.87
N GLY A 76 -8.85 -6.38 -12.57
CA GLY A 76 -8.55 -7.70 -13.13
C GLY A 76 -7.19 -8.24 -12.66
N GLY A 77 -6.79 -7.94 -11.43
CA GLY A 77 -5.48 -8.30 -10.85
C GLY A 77 -4.31 -7.51 -11.43
N VAL A 78 -4.58 -6.49 -12.26
CA VAL A 78 -3.57 -5.66 -12.92
C VAL A 78 -3.65 -4.25 -12.35
N GLU A 79 -2.49 -3.73 -11.96
CA GLU A 79 -2.36 -2.31 -11.65
C GLU A 79 -2.67 -1.46 -12.89
N VAL A 80 -3.60 -0.52 -12.74
CA VAL A 80 -4.00 0.40 -13.81
C VAL A 80 -3.63 1.86 -13.53
N ASP A 81 -3.32 2.20 -12.27
CA ASP A 81 -2.95 3.54 -11.84
C ASP A 81 -2.34 3.52 -10.44
N ARG A 82 -1.50 4.51 -10.12
CA ARG A 82 -0.95 4.70 -8.77
C ARG A 82 -0.74 6.17 -8.44
N THR A 83 -0.84 6.51 -7.16
CA THR A 83 -0.43 7.81 -6.63
C THR A 83 0.36 7.63 -5.35
N VAL A 84 1.30 8.54 -5.10
CA VAL A 84 2.14 8.55 -3.89
C VAL A 84 1.88 9.81 -3.08
N GLY A 85 1.91 9.72 -1.76
CA GLY A 85 1.50 10.82 -0.87
C GLY A 85 2.45 12.01 -0.81
N TRP A 86 3.67 11.87 -1.33
CA TRP A 86 4.62 12.96 -1.44
C TRP A 86 5.18 13.01 -2.85
N VAL A 87 4.73 14.00 -3.61
CA VAL A 87 5.29 14.37 -4.91
C VAL A 87 5.78 15.80 -4.76
N ARG A 88 7.10 15.98 -4.80
CA ARG A 88 7.73 17.31 -4.89
C ARG A 88 8.21 17.51 -6.32
N ASP A 89 7.27 17.71 -7.22
CA ASP A 89 7.51 18.21 -8.58
C ASP A 89 6.59 19.41 -8.83
#